data_AF-A0A2N7KFT7-F1
#
_entry.id   AF-A0A2N7KFT7-F1
#
_cell.length_a   1.000
_cell.length_b   1.000
_cell.length_c   1.000
_cell.angle_alpha   90.00
_cell.angle_beta   90.00
_cell.angle_gamma   90.00
#
_symmetry.space_group_name_H-M   'P 1'
#
loop_
_entity.id
_entity.type
_entity.pdbx_description
1 polymer ?
#
loop_
_entity_poly.entity_id
_entity_poly.type
_entity_poly.pdbx_seq_one_letter_code
_entity_poly.pdbx_strand_id
1 'polypeptide(L)'
;MSQLPSNGMAFEQELSGQQPSLSQINVFPVKSVGGISLSSAWVEKQGLTFDRRFMLALADGSMITARKYPKMVKVSSSLQPDGLIFTYEGKEPLRLKYANFKMQEAPATVWKDSFTAYTTNDEADDWFSDVLGVRVELLFSGEQSNRVREKLGQNVSFADGYPMLVISQASLDELNRRSPEMHSMDQFRTNFVVSNTEAFAEDSWKRIRIGEVEFEAVKPCERCILTTVDVERGEFRATKEPLNTFSTFRANERGGVFFGQNLVAKNEGLVKAGDVVEVLETKEKEHYEDTWVESLHLTCVEREEIARDFTTFWLEPAKENHSLPSYQPGQHLPIEMVIDGEKVSRRYTLSSSPSRAGRLAISVKRVDDGQISNWLNDHFQVGDTLVAQNPDGAFYLEANPTHPLLLLSAGSGITPMLSMLRYLADHGQIDDVVFYHQCSSEEDIPYQAEIDKIANEHAGLRVIYSLSQPTKEWDGLSGRLSVSHVAKIEELHKRQAFVCGPDGFMDNAKKLLIQMGLNPQHYHQEAFGVAQSTEEAVKQLQLSVNGYLFEGNNQSTLLEQAESAGVSIASSCRAGFCGACKVTLESGQVHQPDVPALQDHERNMGQILACCSVPQTDIEVVD
;
A
#
# COMPACT_ATOMS: atom_id res chain seq x y z
N MET A 1 -33.03 3.97 -21.07
CA MET A 1 -31.73 3.62 -21.68
C MET A 1 -30.93 4.90 -21.86
N SER A 2 -30.16 5.26 -20.85
CA SER A 2 -29.16 6.32 -20.90
C SER A 2 -28.06 5.88 -19.92
N GLN A 3 -27.06 5.19 -20.46
CA GLN A 3 -25.87 4.82 -19.70
C GLN A 3 -25.09 6.11 -19.42
N LEU A 4 -24.92 6.41 -18.14
CA LEU A 4 -23.94 7.40 -17.68
C LEU A 4 -22.54 6.80 -17.92
N PRO A 5 -21.58 7.56 -18.48
CA PRO A 5 -20.25 7.04 -18.77
C PRO A 5 -19.46 6.81 -17.48
N SER A 6 -18.73 5.70 -17.47
CA SER A 6 -17.70 5.38 -16.50
C SER A 6 -16.59 6.44 -16.52
N ASN A 7 -16.29 7.05 -15.38
CA ASN A 7 -15.26 8.08 -15.22
C ASN A 7 -13.83 7.64 -15.59
N GLY A 8 -13.59 6.33 -15.84
CA GLY A 8 -12.31 5.82 -16.35
C GLY A 8 -12.06 6.08 -17.84
N MET A 9 -13.12 6.21 -18.66
CA MET A 9 -12.96 6.45 -20.11
C MET A 9 -12.70 7.93 -20.46
N ALA A 10 -12.98 8.86 -19.54
CA ALA A 10 -12.84 10.29 -19.80
C ALA A 10 -11.36 10.73 -19.87
N PHE A 11 -10.48 10.13 -19.06
CA PHE A 11 -9.05 10.43 -19.08
C PHE A 11 -8.34 9.80 -20.30
N GLU A 12 -8.72 8.59 -20.71
CA GLU A 12 -8.16 7.94 -21.91
C GLU A 12 -8.54 8.67 -23.21
N GLN A 13 -9.68 9.37 -23.24
CA GLN A 13 -10.13 10.15 -24.41
C GLN A 13 -9.47 11.54 -24.53
N GLU A 14 -8.98 12.16 -23.44
CA GLU A 14 -8.36 13.49 -23.52
C GLU A 14 -6.90 13.47 -24.02
N LEU A 15 -6.17 12.39 -23.79
CA LEU A 15 -4.77 12.23 -24.25
C LEU A 15 -4.64 11.79 -25.71
N SER A 16 -5.73 11.38 -26.37
CA SER A 16 -5.70 10.74 -27.71
C SER A 16 -5.34 11.70 -28.89
N GLY A 17 -4.69 12.83 -28.61
CA GLY A 17 -4.31 13.82 -29.62
C GLY A 17 -3.17 14.78 -29.25
N GLN A 18 -2.60 14.72 -28.05
CA GLN A 18 -1.47 15.59 -27.69
C GLN A 18 -0.14 14.85 -27.83
N GLN A 19 0.76 15.42 -28.63
CA GLN A 19 2.10 14.85 -28.80
C GLN A 19 2.94 15.03 -27.52
N PRO A 20 3.77 14.03 -27.15
CA PRO A 20 4.74 14.17 -26.08
C PRO A 20 5.61 15.41 -26.29
N SER A 21 5.84 16.19 -25.24
CA SER A 21 6.62 17.43 -25.32
C SER A 21 7.55 17.58 -24.13
N LEU A 22 8.72 18.17 -24.37
CA LEU A 22 9.73 18.44 -23.36
C LEU A 22 9.28 19.61 -22.49
N SER A 23 8.77 19.34 -21.28
CA SER A 23 8.21 20.38 -20.41
C SER A 23 9.25 21.06 -19.54
N GLN A 24 10.33 20.37 -19.15
CA GLN A 24 11.42 20.97 -18.37
C GLN A 24 12.78 20.42 -18.79
N ILE A 25 13.80 21.29 -18.73
CA ILE A 25 15.20 20.94 -18.85
C ILE A 25 15.88 21.33 -17.55
N ASN A 26 16.49 20.37 -16.86
CA ASN A 26 17.20 20.64 -15.63
C ASN A 26 18.67 20.23 -15.74
N VAL A 27 19.54 21.06 -15.16
CA VAL A 27 20.97 20.78 -15.01
C VAL A 27 21.35 20.81 -13.55
N PHE A 28 22.34 20.01 -13.18
CA PHE A 28 22.86 19.94 -11.82
C PHE A 28 24.36 20.26 -11.82
N PRO A 29 24.77 21.54 -11.74
CA PRO A 29 26.15 21.95 -12.00
C PRO A 29 27.21 21.20 -11.20
N VAL A 30 26.93 20.96 -9.92
CA VAL A 30 27.76 20.13 -9.05
C VAL A 30 27.05 18.79 -8.81
N LYS A 31 27.81 17.69 -8.83
CA LYS A 31 27.30 16.40 -8.40
C LYS A 31 26.68 16.52 -6.99
N SER A 32 25.42 16.08 -6.86
CA SER A 32 24.64 16.07 -5.62
C SER A 32 24.14 17.42 -5.05
N VAL A 33 24.35 18.56 -5.70
CA VAL A 33 23.69 19.83 -5.30
C VAL A 33 22.33 20.02 -5.97
N GLY A 34 21.58 21.05 -5.56
CA GLY A 34 20.28 21.41 -6.14
C GLY A 34 20.34 21.69 -7.64
N GLY A 35 19.23 21.44 -8.33
CA GLY A 35 19.10 21.63 -9.78
C GLY A 35 18.80 23.08 -10.17
N ILE A 36 19.01 23.39 -11.45
CA ILE A 36 18.56 24.62 -12.10
C ILE A 36 17.68 24.21 -13.30
N SER A 37 16.49 24.81 -13.40
CA SER A 37 15.65 24.66 -14.59
C SER A 37 16.02 25.71 -15.65
N LEU A 38 16.11 25.27 -16.91
CA LEU A 38 16.50 26.08 -18.06
C LEU A 38 15.39 26.04 -19.11
N SER A 39 15.20 27.15 -19.84
CA SER A 39 14.31 27.19 -21.00
C SER A 39 14.91 26.50 -22.23
N SER A 40 16.23 26.36 -22.27
CA SER A 40 16.97 25.71 -23.36
C SER A 40 18.35 25.28 -22.89
N ALA A 41 18.89 24.20 -23.46
CA ALA A 41 20.25 23.75 -23.17
C ALA A 41 20.91 23.17 -24.43
N TRP A 42 22.23 23.35 -24.52
CA TRP A 42 23.04 22.67 -25.52
C TRP A 42 23.34 21.24 -25.05
N VAL A 43 23.13 20.27 -25.93
CA VAL A 43 23.41 18.85 -25.69
C VAL A 43 24.78 18.54 -26.28
N GLU A 44 25.70 18.08 -25.44
CA GLU A 44 27.00 17.55 -25.81
C GLU A 44 26.94 16.02 -25.74
N LYS A 45 27.90 15.33 -26.39
CA LYS A 45 28.01 13.88 -26.19
C LYS A 45 28.21 13.50 -24.71
N GLN A 46 28.91 14.34 -23.94
CA GLN A 46 29.15 14.10 -22.51
C GLN A 46 28.00 14.47 -21.57
N GLY A 47 26.86 14.95 -22.10
CA GLY A 47 25.68 15.36 -21.34
C GLY A 47 25.19 16.75 -21.72
N LEU A 48 24.27 17.31 -20.92
CA LEU A 48 23.90 18.71 -21.06
C LEU A 48 25.06 19.63 -20.66
N THR A 49 25.26 20.73 -21.39
CA THR A 49 26.18 21.78 -20.96
C THR A 49 25.80 22.25 -19.55
N PHE A 50 26.81 22.47 -18.71
CA PHE A 50 26.68 22.75 -17.28
C PHE A 50 26.14 21.61 -16.40
N ASP A 51 25.80 20.43 -16.92
CA ASP A 51 25.36 19.33 -16.05
C ASP A 51 26.53 18.53 -15.47
N ARG A 52 26.62 18.51 -14.14
CA ARG A 52 27.59 17.77 -13.33
C ARG A 52 29.03 17.99 -13.80
N ARG A 53 29.36 19.22 -14.20
CA ARG A 53 30.70 19.67 -14.59
C ARG A 53 31.63 19.84 -13.40
N PHE A 54 31.05 19.86 -12.20
CA PHE A 54 31.78 19.92 -10.95
C PHE A 54 31.43 18.75 -10.03
N MET A 55 32.34 18.45 -9.11
CA MET A 55 32.15 17.48 -8.04
C MET A 55 32.94 17.92 -6.81
N LEU A 56 32.35 17.74 -5.63
CA LEU A 56 33.09 17.85 -4.38
C LEU A 56 33.83 16.54 -4.11
N ALA A 57 35.10 16.63 -3.77
CA ALA A 57 35.94 15.49 -3.46
C ALA A 57 36.65 15.67 -2.11
N LEU A 58 37.03 14.56 -1.49
CA LEU A 58 38.03 14.55 -0.42
C LEU A 58 39.43 14.66 -1.02
N ALA A 59 40.43 14.87 -0.16
CA ALA A 59 41.84 15.02 -0.57
C ALA A 59 42.42 13.80 -1.32
N ASP A 60 41.80 12.62 -1.19
CA ASP A 60 42.16 11.40 -1.91
C ASP A 60 41.46 11.28 -3.29
N GLY A 61 40.65 12.27 -3.68
CA GLY A 61 39.85 12.27 -4.90
C GLY A 61 38.48 11.59 -4.79
N SER A 62 38.15 11.02 -3.62
CA SER A 62 36.88 10.32 -3.40
C SER A 62 35.70 11.30 -3.42
N MET A 63 34.68 10.98 -4.22
CA MET A 63 33.48 11.83 -4.33
C MET A 63 32.72 12.01 -3.01
N ILE A 64 32.20 13.21 -2.82
CA ILE A 64 31.22 13.57 -1.78
C ILE A 64 29.84 13.65 -2.42
N THR A 65 28.84 13.05 -1.77
CA THR A 65 27.47 12.99 -2.30
C THR A 65 26.43 13.28 -1.24
N ALA A 66 25.24 13.68 -1.67
CA ALA A 66 24.09 13.92 -0.78
C ALA A 66 23.59 12.66 -0.07
N ARG A 67 24.08 11.47 -0.44
CA ARG A 67 23.84 10.23 0.32
C ARG A 67 24.53 10.23 1.69
N LYS A 68 25.63 10.96 1.81
CA LYS A 68 26.37 11.13 3.06
C LYS A 68 26.13 12.50 3.68
N TYR A 69 25.94 13.53 2.85
CA TYR A 69 25.73 14.91 3.30
C TYR A 69 24.49 15.51 2.63
N PRO A 70 23.27 15.16 3.09
CA PRO A 70 22.03 15.50 2.39
C PRO A 70 21.83 17.00 2.22
N LYS A 71 22.33 17.83 3.14
CA LYS A 71 22.34 19.31 3.04
C LYS A 71 22.95 19.88 1.74
N MET A 72 23.74 19.11 0.99
CA MET A 72 24.24 19.51 -0.33
C MET A 72 23.11 19.95 -1.27
N VAL A 73 21.93 19.33 -1.18
CA VAL A 73 20.78 19.65 -2.05
C VAL A 73 20.26 21.07 -1.85
N LYS A 74 20.51 21.68 -0.67
CA LYS A 74 20.13 23.06 -0.37
C LYS A 74 21.06 24.10 -1.02
N VAL A 75 22.18 23.69 -1.61
CA VAL A 75 23.04 24.62 -2.36
C VAL A 75 22.35 24.95 -3.68
N SER A 76 21.96 26.22 -3.83
CA SER A 76 21.40 26.72 -5.09
C SER A 76 22.51 27.26 -5.98
N SER A 77 22.31 27.15 -7.29
CA SER A 77 23.28 27.55 -8.31
C SER A 77 22.65 28.54 -9.28
N SER A 78 23.42 29.52 -9.74
CA SER A 78 23.05 30.44 -10.81
C SER A 78 24.16 30.50 -11.84
N LEU A 79 23.81 30.30 -13.12
CA LEU A 79 24.76 30.31 -14.23
C LEU A 79 25.13 31.76 -14.59
N GLN A 80 26.41 32.01 -14.85
CA GLN A 80 26.93 33.27 -15.36
C GLN A 80 27.74 33.03 -16.65
N PRO A 81 27.89 34.03 -17.53
CA PRO A 81 28.67 33.87 -18.76
C PRO A 81 30.13 33.45 -18.53
N ASP A 82 30.74 33.85 -17.41
CA ASP A 82 32.13 33.58 -17.05
C ASP A 82 32.27 32.63 -15.82
N GLY A 83 31.19 32.00 -15.36
CA GLY A 83 31.24 31.18 -14.16
C GLY A 83 29.89 30.80 -13.55
N LEU A 84 29.86 30.66 -12.22
CA LEU A 84 28.67 30.33 -11.44
C LEU A 84 28.62 31.12 -10.14
N ILE A 85 27.41 31.33 -9.62
CA ILE A 85 27.19 31.81 -8.25
C ILE A 85 26.51 30.70 -7.46
N PHE A 86 27.05 30.37 -6.29
CA PHE A 86 26.45 29.44 -5.36
C PHE A 86 25.92 30.18 -4.13
N THR A 87 24.74 29.78 -3.67
CA THR A 87 24.13 30.32 -2.45
C THR A 87 23.76 29.19 -1.51
N TYR A 88 23.82 29.49 -0.22
CA TYR A 88 23.38 28.63 0.86
C TYR A 88 22.90 29.51 2.02
N GLU A 89 21.86 29.06 2.72
CA GLU A 89 21.25 29.81 3.81
C GLU A 89 22.29 30.19 4.90
N GLY A 90 22.35 31.47 5.25
CA GLY A 90 23.27 31.98 6.26
C GLY A 90 24.73 32.10 5.82
N LYS A 91 25.04 31.95 4.52
CA LYS A 91 26.38 32.17 3.96
C LYS A 91 26.40 33.26 2.90
N GLU A 92 27.52 33.98 2.82
CA GLU A 92 27.76 34.90 1.72
C GLU A 92 27.83 34.13 0.38
N PRO A 93 27.28 34.69 -0.73
CA PRO A 93 27.30 34.01 -2.02
C PRO A 93 28.73 33.80 -2.56
N LEU A 94 29.07 32.56 -2.90
CA LEU A 94 30.32 32.20 -3.56
C LEU A 94 30.25 32.54 -5.04
N ARG A 95 31.21 33.31 -5.55
CA ARG A 95 31.29 33.70 -6.97
C ARG A 95 32.47 32.99 -7.63
N LEU A 96 32.16 31.96 -8.39
CA LEU A 96 33.14 31.14 -9.07
C LEU A 96 33.34 31.66 -10.51
N LYS A 97 34.57 31.96 -10.91
CA LYS A 97 34.93 32.37 -12.28
C LYS A 97 35.89 31.38 -12.91
N TYR A 98 35.59 30.91 -14.12
CA TYR A 98 36.43 29.92 -14.81
C TYR A 98 37.88 30.40 -14.99
N ALA A 99 38.07 31.68 -15.30
CA ALA A 99 39.40 32.28 -15.49
C ALA A 99 40.29 32.26 -14.24
N ASN A 100 39.70 32.07 -13.06
CA ASN A 100 40.42 32.04 -11.78
C ASN A 100 40.75 30.61 -11.34
N PHE A 101 40.44 29.59 -12.14
CA PHE A 101 40.74 28.21 -11.78
C PHE A 101 42.24 27.96 -11.85
N LYS A 102 42.77 27.27 -10.85
CA LYS A 102 44.15 26.81 -10.80
C LYS A 102 44.46 25.83 -11.93
N MET A 103 43.45 25.07 -12.39
CA MET A 103 43.55 24.09 -13.47
C MET A 103 44.67 23.06 -13.27
N GLN A 104 45.02 22.74 -12.02
CA GLN A 104 45.98 21.69 -11.71
C GLN A 104 45.29 20.34 -11.78
N GLU A 105 45.98 19.34 -12.34
CA GLU A 105 45.47 17.98 -12.38
C GLU A 105 45.30 17.41 -10.97
N ALA A 106 44.12 16.87 -10.69
CA ALA A 106 43.77 16.25 -9.42
C ALA A 106 43.12 14.88 -9.67
N PRO A 107 43.39 13.87 -8.80
CA PRO A 107 42.70 12.60 -8.87
C PRO A 107 41.22 12.79 -8.55
N ALA A 108 40.35 12.12 -9.31
CA ALA A 108 38.92 12.08 -9.05
C ALA A 108 38.41 10.64 -9.22
N THR A 109 37.57 10.22 -8.27
CA THR A 109 36.95 8.90 -8.30
C THR A 109 35.44 9.01 -8.19
N VAL A 110 34.74 8.55 -9.23
CA VAL A 110 33.28 8.37 -9.24
C VAL A 110 33.01 6.87 -9.23
N TRP A 111 32.52 6.37 -8.10
CA TRP A 111 32.33 4.94 -7.87
C TRP A 111 33.62 4.13 -8.04
N LYS A 112 33.71 3.31 -9.08
CA LYS A 112 34.89 2.50 -9.40
C LYS A 112 35.76 3.15 -10.48
N ASP A 113 35.29 4.24 -11.08
CA ASP A 113 35.97 4.92 -12.18
C ASP A 113 36.88 6.01 -11.61
N SER A 114 38.20 5.87 -11.77
CA SER A 114 39.20 6.87 -11.39
C SER A 114 39.79 7.55 -12.62
N PHE A 115 39.93 8.87 -12.59
CA PHE A 115 40.36 9.70 -13.71
C PHE A 115 40.91 11.04 -13.23
N THR A 116 41.48 11.83 -14.14
CA THR A 116 42.03 13.15 -13.83
C THR A 116 40.97 14.24 -14.02
N ALA A 117 40.77 15.05 -12.99
CA ALA A 117 39.99 16.28 -13.01
C ALA A 117 40.90 17.50 -12.78
N TYR A 118 40.33 18.69 -12.67
CA TYR A 118 41.07 19.94 -12.47
C TYR A 118 40.62 20.67 -11.20
N THR A 119 41.56 21.18 -10.42
CA THR A 119 41.27 22.01 -9.24
C THR A 119 40.66 23.35 -9.62
N THR A 120 39.70 23.85 -8.85
CA THR A 120 39.13 25.20 -9.01
C THR A 120 39.94 26.25 -8.26
N ASN A 121 39.51 26.71 -7.08
CA ASN A 121 40.23 27.67 -6.24
C ASN A 121 39.96 27.45 -4.75
N ASP A 122 40.81 28.03 -3.89
CA ASP A 122 40.75 27.81 -2.45
C ASP A 122 39.47 28.39 -1.82
N GLU A 123 38.93 29.49 -2.36
CA GLU A 123 37.71 30.11 -1.87
C GLU A 123 36.50 29.16 -2.02
N ALA A 124 36.41 28.45 -3.14
CA ALA A 124 35.37 27.45 -3.35
C ALA A 124 35.52 26.26 -2.39
N ASP A 125 36.75 25.77 -2.22
CA ASP A 125 37.06 24.67 -1.30
C ASP A 125 36.68 25.04 0.14
N ASP A 126 37.05 26.25 0.59
CA ASP A 126 36.71 26.77 1.92
C ASP A 126 35.19 26.93 2.11
N TRP A 127 34.50 27.52 1.13
CA TRP A 127 33.06 27.75 1.21
C TRP A 127 32.27 26.44 1.30
N PHE A 128 32.57 25.47 0.42
CA PHE A 128 31.91 24.16 0.47
C PHE A 128 32.32 23.36 1.71
N SER A 129 33.55 23.50 2.18
CA SER A 129 34.00 22.86 3.42
C SER A 129 33.23 23.37 4.64
N ASP A 130 32.98 24.68 4.70
CA ASP A 130 32.20 25.31 5.76
C ASP A 130 30.71 24.91 5.68
N VAL A 131 30.12 24.88 4.48
CA VAL A 131 28.75 24.35 4.29
C VAL A 131 28.65 22.90 4.77
N LEU A 132 29.65 22.05 4.46
CA LEU A 132 29.60 20.63 4.76
C LEU A 132 30.10 20.24 6.16
N GLY A 133 30.90 21.10 6.80
CA GLY A 133 31.57 20.79 8.07
C GLY A 133 32.69 19.74 7.92
N VAL A 134 33.19 19.55 6.70
CA VAL A 134 34.29 18.62 6.38
C VAL A 134 35.12 19.23 5.26
N ARG A 135 36.44 19.05 5.31
CA ARG A 135 37.34 19.56 4.26
C ARG A 135 37.03 18.86 2.93
N VAL A 136 36.71 19.64 1.92
CA VAL A 136 36.46 19.18 0.55
C VAL A 136 37.14 20.10 -0.46
N GLU A 137 37.32 19.58 -1.67
CA GLU A 137 37.81 20.32 -2.82
C GLU A 137 36.73 20.31 -3.91
N LEU A 138 36.49 21.45 -4.55
CA LEU A 138 35.63 21.56 -5.71
C LEU A 138 36.46 21.27 -6.97
N LEU A 139 36.23 20.11 -7.56
CA LEU A 139 36.87 19.68 -8.79
C LEU A 139 36.01 20.03 -10.01
N PHE A 140 36.67 20.42 -11.09
CA PHE A 140 36.10 20.72 -12.39
C PHE A 140 36.48 19.64 -13.41
N SER A 141 35.53 19.23 -14.26
CA SER A 141 35.76 18.19 -15.26
C SER A 141 36.67 18.66 -16.40
N GLY A 142 36.86 19.97 -16.58
CA GLY A 142 37.37 20.55 -17.81
C GLY A 142 36.26 20.86 -18.81
N GLU A 143 36.61 21.54 -19.90
CA GLU A 143 35.72 21.73 -21.06
C GLU A 143 35.32 20.39 -21.70
N GLN A 144 36.27 19.45 -21.73
CA GLN A 144 36.04 18.06 -22.09
C GLN A 144 36.50 17.19 -20.91
N SER A 145 35.61 16.32 -20.42
CA SER A 145 35.90 15.45 -19.29
C SER A 145 36.93 14.39 -19.69
N ASN A 146 37.98 14.17 -18.88
CA ASN A 146 38.92 13.07 -19.12
C ASN A 146 38.33 11.68 -18.80
N ARG A 147 37.11 11.62 -18.25
CA ARG A 147 36.44 10.37 -17.89
C ARG A 147 35.74 9.78 -19.09
N VAL A 148 36.32 8.73 -19.67
CA VAL A 148 35.69 7.93 -20.73
C VAL A 148 35.04 6.70 -20.13
N ARG A 149 33.77 6.44 -20.47
CA ARG A 149 33.12 5.17 -20.13
C ARG A 149 33.16 4.23 -21.32
N GLU A 150 33.98 3.19 -21.23
CA GLU A 150 34.17 2.21 -22.31
C GLU A 150 32.86 1.65 -22.87
N LYS A 151 31.89 1.33 -21.99
CA LYS A 151 30.57 0.83 -22.38
C LYS A 151 29.77 1.80 -23.27
N LEU A 152 30.06 3.10 -23.19
CA LEU A 152 29.40 4.13 -23.99
C LEU A 152 30.27 4.63 -25.15
N GLY A 153 31.59 4.36 -25.12
CA GLY A 153 32.54 4.84 -26.12
C GLY A 153 32.70 6.37 -26.16
N GLN A 154 32.34 7.08 -25.08
CA GLN A 154 32.37 8.54 -25.03
C GLN A 154 32.69 9.07 -23.63
N ASN A 155 33.07 10.35 -23.58
CA ASN A 155 33.32 11.09 -22.35
C ASN A 155 32.02 11.28 -21.57
N VAL A 156 32.11 11.29 -20.24
CA VAL A 156 31.01 11.58 -19.33
C VAL A 156 31.53 12.54 -18.27
N SER A 157 30.70 13.48 -17.84
CA SER A 157 31.02 14.37 -16.71
C SER A 157 31.07 13.60 -15.37
N PHE A 158 30.87 14.29 -14.24
CA PHE A 158 30.75 13.64 -12.92
C PHE A 158 29.40 12.94 -12.69
N ALA A 159 28.58 12.76 -13.73
CA ALA A 159 27.38 11.91 -13.71
C ALA A 159 27.68 10.48 -13.21
N ASP A 160 26.71 9.74 -12.70
CA ASP A 160 26.99 8.41 -12.13
C ASP A 160 27.41 7.40 -13.21
N GLY A 161 26.44 6.96 -14.02
CA GLY A 161 26.65 5.96 -15.06
C GLY A 161 26.39 6.47 -16.48
N TYR A 162 25.46 7.40 -16.64
CA TYR A 162 24.96 7.90 -17.91
C TYR A 162 24.82 9.43 -17.87
N PRO A 163 24.98 10.14 -19.01
CA PRO A 163 25.00 11.59 -19.04
C PRO A 163 23.68 12.26 -18.69
N MET A 164 22.55 11.65 -19.08
CA MET A 164 21.23 12.27 -18.98
C MET A 164 20.18 11.28 -18.52
N LEU A 165 19.09 11.80 -17.99
CA LEU A 165 17.95 11.06 -17.49
C LEU A 165 16.65 11.73 -17.95
N VAL A 166 15.73 10.93 -18.47
CA VAL A 166 14.37 11.36 -18.80
C VAL A 166 13.34 10.67 -17.90
N ILE A 167 12.36 11.44 -17.45
CA ILE A 167 11.20 10.95 -16.70
C ILE A 167 9.97 11.71 -17.22
N SER A 168 8.84 11.03 -17.37
CA SER A 168 7.60 11.73 -17.69
C SER A 168 6.94 12.33 -16.45
N GLN A 169 6.22 13.45 -16.62
CA GLN A 169 5.40 14.04 -15.58
C GLN A 169 4.32 13.06 -15.10
N ALA A 170 3.71 12.32 -16.04
CA ALA A 170 2.70 11.31 -15.72
C ALA A 170 3.25 10.17 -14.82
N SER A 171 4.51 9.77 -15.00
CA SER A 171 5.18 8.82 -14.10
C SER A 171 5.33 9.36 -12.67
N LEU A 172 5.62 10.65 -12.51
CA LEU A 172 5.68 11.30 -11.19
C LEU A 172 4.29 11.43 -10.57
N ASP A 173 3.29 11.77 -11.37
CA ASP A 173 1.91 11.89 -10.91
C ASP A 173 1.38 10.53 -10.41
N GLU A 174 1.71 9.43 -11.10
CA GLU A 174 1.34 8.09 -10.68
C GLU A 174 2.06 7.64 -9.39
N LEU A 175 3.32 8.04 -9.19
CA LEU A 175 3.98 7.88 -7.88
C LEU A 175 3.22 8.65 -6.80
N ASN A 176 2.90 9.92 -7.05
CA ASN A 176 2.21 10.78 -6.09
C ASN A 176 0.79 10.29 -5.76
N ARG A 177 0.12 9.61 -6.71
CA ARG A 177 -1.18 8.97 -6.47
C ARG A 177 -1.08 7.80 -5.49
N ARG A 178 0.02 7.04 -5.56
CA ARG A 178 0.26 5.82 -4.76
C ARG A 178 0.95 6.07 -3.41
N SER A 179 1.65 7.19 -3.30
CA SER A 179 2.49 7.52 -2.15
C SER A 179 1.69 8.25 -1.04
N PRO A 180 1.98 7.99 0.25
CA PRO A 180 1.42 8.74 1.36
C PRO A 180 1.95 10.18 1.45
N GLU A 181 3.06 10.48 0.75
CA GLU A 181 3.70 11.79 0.71
C GLU A 181 3.77 12.35 -0.72
N MET A 182 3.81 13.67 -0.84
CA MET A 182 4.04 14.34 -2.12
C MET A 182 5.53 14.35 -2.48
N HIS A 183 5.81 14.10 -3.76
CA HIS A 183 7.12 14.06 -4.38
C HIS A 183 7.24 15.06 -5.51
N SER A 184 8.45 15.55 -5.73
CA SER A 184 8.81 16.47 -6.80
C SER A 184 9.87 15.86 -7.72
N MET A 185 9.92 16.35 -8.96
CA MET A 185 10.86 15.82 -9.95
C MET A 185 12.33 16.02 -9.55
N ASP A 186 12.62 17.05 -8.75
CA ASP A 186 13.96 17.40 -8.29
C ASP A 186 14.62 16.29 -7.45
N GLN A 187 13.83 15.50 -6.72
CA GLN A 187 14.32 14.34 -5.95
C GLN A 187 15.02 13.31 -6.85
N PHE A 188 14.58 13.20 -8.11
CA PHE A 188 15.06 12.18 -9.05
C PHE A 188 16.21 12.67 -9.92
N ARG A 189 16.59 13.95 -9.79
CA ARG A 189 17.68 14.58 -10.54
C ARG A 189 17.54 14.42 -12.05
N THR A 190 16.31 14.56 -12.53
CA THR A 190 15.89 14.37 -13.93
C THR A 190 16.38 15.51 -14.81
N ASN A 191 17.03 15.20 -15.94
CA ASN A 191 17.50 16.22 -16.88
C ASN A 191 16.40 16.66 -17.85
N PHE A 192 15.58 15.73 -18.32
CA PHE A 192 14.46 16.03 -19.21
C PHE A 192 13.15 15.54 -18.61
N VAL A 193 12.20 16.45 -18.42
CA VAL A 193 10.83 16.12 -18.03
C VAL A 193 9.94 16.16 -19.25
N VAL A 194 9.21 15.09 -19.50
CA VAL A 194 8.30 15.00 -20.65
C VAL A 194 6.86 15.01 -20.18
N SER A 195 6.03 15.83 -20.81
CA SER A 195 4.58 15.88 -20.56
C SER A 195 3.82 15.29 -21.74
N ASN A 196 2.50 15.14 -21.58
CA ASN A 196 1.58 14.59 -22.59
C ASN A 196 1.91 13.14 -22.94
N THR A 197 2.11 12.32 -21.90
CA THR A 197 2.36 10.89 -22.02
C THR A 197 1.49 10.15 -21.02
N GLU A 198 1.26 8.86 -21.26
CA GLU A 198 0.82 7.95 -20.22
C GLU A 198 1.92 7.78 -19.15
N ALA A 199 1.53 7.32 -17.95
CA ALA A 199 2.48 6.98 -16.91
C ALA A 199 3.44 5.87 -17.39
N PHE A 200 4.72 6.05 -17.12
CA PHE A 200 5.80 5.14 -17.52
C PHE A 200 5.87 4.88 -19.02
N ALA A 201 5.42 5.82 -19.85
CA ALA A 201 5.60 5.74 -21.30
C ALA A 201 7.09 5.67 -21.67
N GLU A 202 7.96 6.34 -20.92
CA GLU A 202 9.40 6.37 -21.17
C GLU A 202 10.04 4.98 -21.14
N ASP A 203 9.48 4.02 -20.41
CA ASP A 203 10.02 2.67 -20.31
C ASP A 203 10.01 1.92 -21.66
N SER A 204 9.09 2.27 -22.56
CA SER A 204 9.04 1.67 -23.89
C SER A 204 9.89 2.39 -24.91
N TRP A 205 10.54 3.51 -24.57
CA TRP A 205 11.35 4.25 -25.52
C TRP A 205 12.70 3.58 -25.70
N LYS A 206 13.12 3.40 -26.95
CA LYS A 206 14.46 2.93 -27.31
C LYS A 206 15.27 4.04 -27.98
N ARG A 207 14.67 4.75 -28.92
CA ARG A 207 15.24 5.96 -29.52
C ARG A 207 14.20 7.06 -29.58
N ILE A 208 14.59 8.26 -29.21
CA ILE A 208 13.74 9.45 -29.26
C ILE A 208 14.49 10.60 -29.93
N ARG A 209 13.76 11.57 -30.44
CA ARG A 209 14.29 12.86 -30.89
C ARG A 209 13.62 13.98 -30.12
N ILE A 210 14.41 14.95 -29.68
CA ILE A 210 13.91 16.19 -29.07
C ILE A 210 14.58 17.34 -29.80
N GLY A 211 13.78 18.18 -30.45
CA GLY A 211 14.30 19.18 -31.40
C GLY A 211 15.13 18.50 -32.50
N GLU A 212 16.40 18.86 -32.61
CA GLU A 212 17.34 18.29 -33.60
C GLU A 212 18.20 17.14 -33.05
N VAL A 213 18.05 16.80 -31.77
CA VAL A 213 18.93 15.86 -31.07
C VAL A 213 18.27 14.50 -30.92
N GLU A 214 18.96 13.45 -31.40
CA GLU A 214 18.55 12.07 -31.17
C GLU A 214 19.21 11.49 -29.92
N PHE A 215 18.42 10.74 -29.15
CA PHE A 215 18.84 10.07 -27.94
C PHE A 215 18.54 8.57 -28.02
N GLU A 216 19.41 7.77 -27.43
CA GLU A 216 19.15 6.36 -27.14
C GLU A 216 18.88 6.17 -25.64
N ALA A 217 17.76 5.50 -25.34
CA ALA A 217 17.36 5.12 -23.99
C ALA A 217 17.99 3.78 -23.62
N VAL A 218 19.15 3.85 -22.98
CA VAL A 218 20.05 2.69 -22.82
C VAL A 218 19.55 1.71 -21.77
N LYS A 219 19.12 2.21 -20.60
CA LYS A 219 18.59 1.34 -19.53
C LYS A 219 17.72 2.10 -18.52
N PRO A 220 16.82 1.40 -17.83
CA PRO A 220 16.10 1.94 -16.66
C PRO A 220 17.06 2.47 -15.60
N CYS A 221 16.65 3.54 -14.93
CA CYS A 221 17.43 4.17 -13.86
C CYS A 221 17.01 3.60 -12.50
N GLU A 222 17.91 2.81 -11.93
CA GLU A 222 17.78 2.31 -10.56
C GLU A 222 17.88 3.49 -9.56
N ARG A 223 16.94 3.55 -8.63
CA ARG A 223 16.85 4.62 -7.63
C ARG A 223 17.50 4.19 -6.32
N CYS A 224 18.10 5.16 -5.66
CA CYS A 224 18.86 4.94 -4.43
C CYS A 224 18.38 5.90 -3.35
N ILE A 225 18.90 5.72 -2.13
CA ILE A 225 18.54 6.49 -0.94
C ILE A 225 18.55 8.02 -1.12
N LEU A 226 19.30 8.56 -2.10
CA LEU A 226 19.30 10.00 -2.40
C LEU A 226 17.91 10.54 -2.75
N THR A 227 17.03 9.75 -3.38
CA THR A 227 15.67 10.19 -3.72
C THR A 227 14.80 10.41 -2.49
N THR A 228 15.21 9.88 -1.33
CA THR A 228 14.52 10.06 -0.05
C THR A 228 14.97 11.32 0.70
N VAL A 229 15.89 12.10 0.14
CA VAL A 229 16.28 13.39 0.70
C VAL A 229 15.19 14.41 0.37
N ASP A 230 14.67 15.07 1.40
CA ASP A 230 13.84 16.25 1.27
C ASP A 230 14.70 17.41 0.74
N VAL A 231 14.41 17.88 -0.46
CA VAL A 231 15.22 18.87 -1.18
C VAL A 231 15.17 20.26 -0.53
N GLU A 232 14.14 20.55 0.26
CA GLU A 232 14.01 21.83 0.97
C GLU A 232 14.72 21.78 2.32
N ARG A 233 14.51 20.70 3.08
CA ARG A 233 15.10 20.52 4.41
C ARG A 233 16.57 20.07 4.37
N GLY A 234 16.97 19.34 3.32
CA GLY A 234 18.32 18.78 3.21
C GLY A 234 18.57 17.61 4.17
N GLU A 235 17.53 16.82 4.45
CA GLU A 235 17.55 15.68 5.37
C GLU A 235 16.82 14.48 4.76
N PHE A 236 17.11 13.27 5.23
CA PHE A 236 16.39 12.07 4.80
C PHE A 236 14.98 12.05 5.39
N ARG A 237 13.98 11.69 4.57
CA ARG A 237 12.63 11.40 5.04
C ARG A 237 12.67 10.16 5.93
N ALA A 238 12.14 10.28 7.15
CA ALA A 238 12.11 9.18 8.12
C ALA A 238 11.32 7.97 7.60
N THR A 239 10.30 8.23 6.80
CA THR A 239 9.46 7.25 6.11
C THR A 239 10.19 6.50 5.01
N LYS A 240 11.37 6.95 4.55
CA LYS A 240 12.11 6.41 3.40
C LYS A 240 11.38 6.52 2.06
N GLU A 241 10.34 7.35 1.97
CA GLU A 241 9.69 7.64 0.69
C GLU A 241 10.63 8.42 -0.26
N PRO A 242 10.57 8.21 -1.59
CA PRO A 242 9.60 7.39 -2.34
C PRO A 242 9.98 5.91 -2.50
N LEU A 243 11.08 5.44 -1.88
CA LEU A 243 11.58 4.08 -2.14
C LEU A 243 10.62 3.00 -1.64
N ASN A 244 9.92 3.24 -0.52
CA ASN A 244 8.90 2.33 -0.02
C ASN A 244 7.76 2.19 -1.02
N THR A 245 7.17 3.30 -1.48
CA THR A 245 6.10 3.23 -2.50
C THR A 245 6.59 2.55 -3.78
N PHE A 246 7.79 2.89 -4.28
CA PHE A 246 8.31 2.20 -5.46
C PHE A 246 8.55 0.71 -5.26
N SER A 247 8.86 0.26 -4.05
CA SER A 247 9.09 -1.16 -3.79
C SER A 247 7.86 -2.02 -4.08
N THR A 248 6.66 -1.44 -4.02
CA THR A 248 5.42 -2.18 -4.23
C THR A 248 5.05 -2.35 -5.70
N PHE A 249 5.60 -1.56 -6.62
CA PHE A 249 5.16 -1.60 -8.04
C PHE A 249 6.24 -1.30 -9.09
N ARG A 250 7.48 -1.01 -8.64
CA ARG A 250 8.63 -0.67 -9.49
C ARG A 250 9.90 -1.40 -9.08
N ALA A 251 9.78 -2.44 -8.25
CA ALA A 251 10.89 -3.29 -7.85
C ALA A 251 11.06 -4.48 -8.81
N ASN A 252 12.30 -4.87 -9.05
CA ASN A 252 12.60 -6.17 -9.64
C ASN A 252 12.68 -7.26 -8.56
N GLU A 253 12.86 -8.51 -8.99
CA GLU A 253 13.01 -9.69 -8.12
C GLU A 253 14.16 -9.59 -7.08
N ARG A 254 15.11 -8.66 -7.28
CA ARG A 254 16.24 -8.41 -6.37
C ARG A 254 16.00 -7.24 -5.42
N GLY A 255 14.81 -6.63 -5.45
CA GLY A 255 14.45 -5.45 -4.66
C GLY A 255 15.02 -4.13 -5.18
N GLY A 256 15.67 -4.11 -6.35
CA GLY A 256 16.11 -2.88 -6.99
C GLY A 256 14.90 -2.12 -7.54
N VAL A 257 14.77 -0.83 -7.21
CA VAL A 257 13.63 0.00 -7.63
C VAL A 257 13.98 0.90 -8.81
N PHE A 258 13.07 1.05 -9.78
CA PHE A 258 13.37 1.72 -11.05
C PHE A 258 12.36 2.81 -11.43
N PHE A 259 12.88 3.97 -11.81
CA PHE A 259 12.07 5.11 -12.24
C PHE A 259 12.84 5.89 -13.30
N GLY A 260 12.27 6.20 -14.46
CA GLY A 260 12.96 6.92 -15.54
C GLY A 260 13.99 6.13 -16.35
N GLN A 261 14.42 6.71 -17.46
CA GLN A 261 15.34 6.08 -18.42
C GLN A 261 16.63 6.89 -18.61
N ASN A 262 17.77 6.20 -18.55
CA ASN A 262 19.06 6.81 -18.83
C ASN A 262 19.26 7.03 -20.33
N LEU A 263 19.65 8.24 -20.73
CA LEU A 263 19.82 8.64 -22.11
C LEU A 263 21.29 8.89 -22.47
N VAL A 264 21.61 8.63 -23.74
CA VAL A 264 22.85 9.04 -24.42
C VAL A 264 22.50 9.75 -25.72
N ALA A 265 23.07 10.93 -25.96
CA ALA A 265 22.89 11.65 -27.21
C ALA A 265 23.71 11.02 -28.36
N LYS A 266 23.11 10.96 -29.55
CA LYS A 266 23.75 10.46 -30.78
C LYS A 266 24.40 11.57 -31.60
N ASN A 267 23.90 12.79 -31.45
CA ASN A 267 24.44 14.01 -32.02
C ASN A 267 24.37 15.14 -30.99
N GLU A 268 25.04 16.26 -31.30
CA GLU A 268 24.99 17.48 -30.49
C GLU A 268 23.99 18.45 -31.11
N GLY A 269 23.45 19.36 -30.31
CA GLY A 269 22.47 20.34 -30.77
C GLY A 269 21.73 21.03 -29.63
N LEU A 270 20.86 21.97 -29.99
CA LEU A 270 20.06 22.72 -29.03
C LEU A 270 18.72 22.01 -28.77
N VAL A 271 18.34 21.91 -27.49
CA VAL A 271 16.98 21.53 -27.09
C VAL A 271 16.34 22.64 -26.27
N LYS A 272 15.01 22.78 -26.39
CA LYS A 272 14.21 23.81 -25.73
C LYS A 272 13.00 23.20 -25.03
N ALA A 273 12.61 23.81 -23.93
CA ALA A 273 11.31 23.52 -23.35
C ALA A 273 10.21 23.86 -24.37
N GLY A 274 9.24 22.96 -24.53
CA GLY A 274 8.20 22.99 -25.56
C GLY A 274 8.54 22.20 -26.82
N ASP A 275 9.79 21.72 -27.00
CA ASP A 275 10.12 20.87 -28.15
C ASP A 275 9.31 19.57 -28.11
N VAL A 276 8.86 19.11 -29.28
CA VAL A 276 8.19 17.81 -29.43
C VAL A 276 9.18 16.69 -29.17
N VAL A 277 8.74 15.66 -28.45
CA VAL A 277 9.48 14.42 -28.23
C VAL A 277 8.95 13.36 -29.18
N GLU A 278 9.70 13.09 -30.24
CA GLU A 278 9.35 12.08 -31.24
C GLU A 278 9.93 10.72 -30.83
N VAL A 279 9.08 9.71 -30.64
CA VAL A 279 9.53 8.34 -30.41
C VAL A 279 9.88 7.69 -31.75
N LEU A 280 11.17 7.48 -32.00
CA LEU A 280 11.68 6.93 -33.26
C LEU A 280 11.70 5.40 -33.27
N GLU A 281 11.92 4.80 -32.11
CA GLU A 281 11.99 3.35 -31.93
C GLU A 281 11.55 2.98 -30.51
N THR A 282 10.77 1.92 -30.37
CA THR A 282 10.30 1.39 -29.09
C THR A 282 11.01 0.09 -28.71
N LYS A 283 10.90 -0.27 -27.43
CA LYS A 283 11.30 -1.56 -26.83
C LYS A 283 10.17 -2.08 -25.94
N GLU A 284 10.25 -3.36 -25.58
CA GLU A 284 9.39 -3.90 -24.52
C GLU A 284 9.72 -3.23 -23.19
N LYS A 285 8.68 -2.95 -22.40
CA LYS A 285 8.83 -2.41 -21.05
C LYS A 285 9.36 -3.51 -20.14
N GLU A 286 10.18 -3.13 -19.17
CA GLU A 286 10.50 -4.02 -18.06
C GLU A 286 9.23 -4.33 -17.27
N HIS A 287 9.08 -5.59 -16.85
CA HIS A 287 7.98 -6.00 -16.01
C HIS A 287 8.37 -5.83 -14.54
N TYR A 288 7.50 -5.17 -13.78
CA TYR A 288 7.58 -5.06 -12.32
C TYR A 288 6.27 -5.57 -11.76
N GLU A 289 6.34 -6.44 -10.75
CA GLU A 289 5.14 -6.92 -10.07
C GLU A 289 4.48 -5.76 -9.33
N ASP A 290 3.18 -5.57 -9.57
CA ASP A 290 2.38 -4.54 -8.89
C ASP A 290 1.64 -5.15 -7.72
N THR A 291 2.23 -5.03 -6.54
CA THR A 291 1.68 -5.44 -5.24
C THR A 291 1.01 -4.27 -4.51
N TRP A 292 0.92 -3.09 -5.14
CA TRP A 292 0.28 -1.93 -4.52
C TRP A 292 -1.23 -2.16 -4.40
N VAL A 293 -1.77 -1.93 -3.21
CA VAL A 293 -3.21 -1.99 -2.93
C VAL A 293 -3.68 -0.59 -2.57
N GLU A 294 -4.74 -0.12 -3.23
CA GLU A 294 -5.34 1.17 -2.91
C GLU A 294 -5.94 1.14 -1.50
N SER A 295 -5.46 2.03 -0.64
CA SER A 295 -5.98 2.20 0.71
C SER A 295 -7.05 3.30 0.73
N LEU A 296 -8.23 2.95 1.25
CA LEU A 296 -9.33 3.86 1.52
C LEU A 296 -9.03 4.67 2.78
N HIS A 297 -9.06 5.99 2.68
CA HIS A 297 -9.05 6.86 3.86
C HIS A 297 -10.49 7.23 4.19
N LEU A 298 -10.95 6.84 5.37
CA LEU A 298 -12.34 6.99 5.79
C LEU A 298 -12.44 7.86 7.03
N THR A 299 -13.37 8.81 7.03
CA THR A 299 -13.70 9.67 8.18
C THR A 299 -14.92 9.12 8.90
N CYS A 300 -14.88 9.05 10.23
CA CYS A 300 -16.07 8.82 11.02
C CYS A 300 -16.99 10.04 10.97
N VAL A 301 -18.20 9.87 10.44
CA VAL A 301 -19.19 10.96 10.31
C VAL A 301 -20.31 10.87 11.34
N GLU A 302 -20.55 9.68 11.89
CA GLU A 302 -21.60 9.44 12.86
C GLU A 302 -21.24 8.23 13.76
N ARG A 303 -21.62 8.33 15.03
CA ARG A 303 -21.49 7.27 16.04
C ARG A 303 -22.87 6.99 16.62
N GLU A 304 -23.23 5.72 16.73
CA GLU A 304 -24.53 5.28 17.23
C GLU A 304 -24.35 4.13 18.24
N GLU A 305 -24.83 4.31 19.47
CA GLU A 305 -24.90 3.20 20.44
C GLU A 305 -26.13 2.34 20.12
N ILE A 306 -25.89 1.08 19.76
CA ILE A 306 -26.94 0.21 19.19
C ILE A 306 -27.41 -0.86 20.17
N ALA A 307 -26.58 -1.16 21.18
CA ALA A 307 -26.82 -2.04 22.31
C ALA A 307 -25.74 -1.78 23.38
N ARG A 308 -25.87 -2.42 24.55
CA ARG A 308 -24.85 -2.33 25.60
C ARG A 308 -23.47 -2.75 25.06
N ASP A 309 -22.49 -1.88 25.27
CA ASP A 309 -21.11 -2.04 24.84
C ASP A 309 -20.94 -2.29 23.32
N PHE A 310 -21.87 -1.79 22.51
CA PHE A 310 -21.88 -2.01 21.07
C PHE A 310 -22.19 -0.71 20.33
N THR A 311 -21.24 -0.22 19.56
CA THR A 311 -21.34 1.04 18.82
C THR A 311 -21.15 0.82 17.32
N THR A 312 -22.00 1.45 16.51
CA THR A 312 -21.81 1.59 15.06
C THR A 312 -21.05 2.87 14.76
N PHE A 313 -20.04 2.75 13.90
CA PHE A 313 -19.30 3.87 13.31
C PHE A 313 -19.65 3.96 11.83
N TRP A 314 -20.23 5.08 11.42
CA TRP A 314 -20.50 5.40 10.03
C TRP A 314 -19.32 6.14 9.42
N LEU A 315 -18.90 5.69 8.23
CA LEU A 315 -17.65 6.04 7.58
C LEU A 315 -17.90 6.58 6.17
N GLU A 316 -17.31 7.73 5.84
CA GLU A 316 -17.34 8.33 4.49
C GLU A 316 -15.92 8.59 3.96
N PRO A 317 -15.70 8.66 2.64
CA PRO A 317 -14.40 9.00 2.07
C PRO A 317 -13.85 10.34 2.61
N ALA A 318 -12.60 10.34 3.07
CA ALA A 318 -11.97 11.53 3.65
C ALA A 318 -11.67 12.65 2.63
N LYS A 319 -11.64 12.33 1.33
CA LYS A 319 -11.43 13.29 0.24
C LYS A 319 -12.71 13.41 -0.58
N GLU A 320 -13.12 14.65 -0.86
CA GLU A 320 -14.22 14.94 -1.80
C GLU A 320 -13.91 14.29 -3.16
N ASN A 321 -14.93 13.66 -3.78
CA ASN A 321 -14.88 12.94 -5.07
C ASN A 321 -14.25 11.54 -5.09
N HIS A 322 -13.89 10.92 -3.95
CA HIS A 322 -13.61 9.48 -3.92
C HIS A 322 -14.90 8.66 -3.81
N SER A 323 -15.13 7.73 -4.74
CA SER A 323 -16.22 6.75 -4.62
C SER A 323 -15.81 5.60 -3.70
N LEU A 324 -16.73 5.16 -2.84
CA LEU A 324 -16.55 3.92 -2.09
C LEU A 324 -16.64 2.71 -3.04
N PRO A 325 -15.85 1.64 -2.83
CA PRO A 325 -15.96 0.41 -3.60
C PRO A 325 -17.30 -0.28 -3.34
N SER A 326 -17.77 -1.03 -4.34
CA SER A 326 -18.90 -1.95 -4.16
C SER A 326 -18.48 -3.17 -3.33
N TYR A 327 -19.44 -3.75 -2.61
CA TYR A 327 -19.24 -4.96 -1.80
C TYR A 327 -20.53 -5.80 -1.78
N GLN A 328 -20.41 -7.04 -1.34
CA GLN A 328 -21.54 -7.96 -1.14
C GLN A 328 -21.97 -7.97 0.34
N PRO A 329 -23.28 -8.12 0.63
CA PRO A 329 -23.78 -8.09 2.00
C PRO A 329 -23.22 -9.27 2.82
N GLY A 330 -22.49 -8.95 3.89
CA GLY A 330 -21.75 -9.92 4.72
C GLY A 330 -20.23 -9.81 4.65
N GLN A 331 -19.68 -9.12 3.63
CA GLN A 331 -18.24 -8.87 3.54
C GLN A 331 -17.72 -7.97 4.66
N HIS A 332 -16.41 -8.06 4.92
CA HIS A 332 -15.72 -7.28 5.94
C HIS A 332 -14.82 -6.21 5.33
N LEU A 333 -14.58 -5.17 6.13
CA LEU A 333 -13.66 -4.09 5.85
C LEU A 333 -12.39 -4.30 6.69
N PRO A 334 -11.23 -4.59 6.07
CA PRO A 334 -9.95 -4.54 6.76
C PRO A 334 -9.63 -3.08 7.11
N ILE A 335 -9.42 -2.80 8.38
CA ILE A 335 -9.02 -1.47 8.88
C ILE A 335 -7.63 -1.53 9.49
N GLU A 336 -6.89 -0.45 9.33
CA GLU A 336 -5.55 -0.24 9.86
C GLU A 336 -5.53 1.05 10.69
N MET A 337 -4.89 0.98 11.84
CA MET A 337 -4.79 2.09 12.77
C MET A 337 -3.47 2.07 13.52
N VAL A 338 -3.07 3.23 14.02
CA VAL A 338 -1.87 3.38 14.85
C VAL A 338 -2.33 3.63 16.28
N ILE A 339 -2.11 2.66 17.16
CA ILE A 339 -2.43 2.76 18.60
C ILE A 339 -1.10 2.73 19.35
N ASP A 340 -0.83 3.75 20.18
CA ASP A 340 0.41 3.88 20.95
C ASP A 340 1.71 3.80 20.12
N GLY A 341 1.64 4.20 18.84
CA GLY A 341 2.77 4.16 17.90
C GLY A 341 2.94 2.83 17.16
N GLU A 342 2.14 1.81 17.47
CA GLU A 342 2.14 0.52 16.79
C GLU A 342 1.02 0.44 15.75
N LYS A 343 1.34 -0.06 14.55
CA LYS A 343 0.36 -0.30 13.49
C LYS A 343 -0.36 -1.61 13.78
N VAL A 344 -1.67 -1.52 14.00
CA VAL A 344 -2.55 -2.65 14.26
C VAL A 344 -3.65 -2.74 13.21
N SER A 345 -3.98 -3.96 12.78
CA SER A 345 -4.96 -4.24 11.73
C SER A 345 -6.02 -5.22 12.21
N ARG A 346 -7.29 -4.94 11.89
CA ARG A 346 -8.43 -5.85 12.17
C ARG A 346 -9.46 -5.78 11.07
N ARG A 347 -10.27 -6.83 10.98
CA ARG A 347 -11.38 -6.94 10.03
C ARG A 347 -12.69 -6.78 10.77
N TYR A 348 -13.55 -5.89 10.29
CA TYR A 348 -14.90 -5.73 10.81
C TYR A 348 -15.90 -5.93 9.68
N THR A 349 -16.89 -6.80 9.89
CA THR A 349 -17.99 -6.95 8.92
C THR A 349 -18.67 -5.62 8.69
N LEU A 350 -18.92 -5.30 7.42
CA LEU A 350 -19.73 -4.15 7.05
C LEU A 350 -21.17 -4.44 7.47
N SER A 351 -21.64 -3.71 8.47
CA SER A 351 -23.01 -3.80 8.99
C SER A 351 -24.01 -3.05 8.09
N SER A 352 -23.54 -2.10 7.28
CA SER A 352 -24.33 -1.37 6.29
C SER A 352 -24.82 -2.27 5.15
N SER A 353 -25.85 -1.81 4.45
CA SER A 353 -26.30 -2.42 3.18
C SER A 353 -25.48 -1.86 2.01
N PRO A 354 -25.00 -2.70 1.08
CA PRO A 354 -24.31 -2.22 -0.12
C PRO A 354 -25.22 -1.47 -1.10
N SER A 355 -26.54 -1.50 -0.89
CA SER A 355 -27.53 -0.75 -1.69
C SER A 355 -27.58 0.73 -1.33
N ARG A 356 -27.00 1.12 -0.20
CA ARG A 356 -27.06 2.48 0.35
C ARG A 356 -25.71 3.16 0.12
N ALA A 357 -25.55 3.75 -1.07
CA ALA A 357 -24.31 4.40 -1.47
C ALA A 357 -23.96 5.61 -0.58
N GLY A 358 -22.68 5.95 -0.53
CA GLY A 358 -22.17 7.17 0.11
C GLY A 358 -21.53 6.97 1.48
N ARG A 359 -21.88 5.90 2.20
CA ARG A 359 -21.28 5.59 3.52
C ARG A 359 -21.17 4.09 3.79
N LEU A 360 -20.16 3.70 4.56
CA LEU A 360 -19.97 2.37 5.12
C LEU A 360 -20.28 2.39 6.61
N ALA A 361 -20.60 1.23 7.21
CA ALA A 361 -20.76 1.13 8.66
C ALA A 361 -20.09 -0.13 9.21
N ILE A 362 -19.28 0.02 10.26
CA ILE A 362 -18.80 -1.08 11.09
C ILE A 362 -19.45 -0.99 12.46
N SER A 363 -20.02 -2.09 12.96
CA SER A 363 -20.48 -2.15 14.36
C SER A 363 -19.47 -2.93 15.17
N VAL A 364 -19.02 -2.35 16.28
CA VAL A 364 -17.92 -2.88 17.08
C VAL A 364 -18.38 -3.06 18.52
N LYS A 365 -18.47 -4.32 18.95
CA LYS A 365 -18.76 -4.67 20.34
C LYS A 365 -17.47 -4.71 21.15
N ARG A 366 -17.48 -4.17 22.37
CA ARG A 366 -16.38 -4.35 23.32
C ARG A 366 -16.22 -5.83 23.65
N VAL A 367 -14.98 -6.26 23.77
CA VAL A 367 -14.64 -7.60 24.24
C VAL A 367 -13.59 -7.47 25.34
N ASP A 368 -13.61 -8.40 26.28
CA ASP A 368 -12.60 -8.48 27.35
C ASP A 368 -11.21 -8.55 26.70
N ASP A 369 -10.28 -7.72 27.19
CA ASP A 369 -8.92 -7.55 26.68
C ASP A 369 -8.82 -7.15 25.18
N GLY A 370 -9.92 -6.70 24.57
CA GLY A 370 -9.96 -6.28 23.17
C GLY A 370 -9.22 -4.97 22.92
N GLN A 371 -8.04 -5.02 22.31
CA GLN A 371 -7.23 -3.83 22.01
C GLN A 371 -7.96 -2.83 21.10
N ILE A 372 -8.30 -3.24 19.86
CA ILE A 372 -8.90 -2.33 18.87
C ILE A 372 -10.37 -2.04 19.17
N SER A 373 -11.16 -3.04 19.57
CA SER A 373 -12.58 -2.83 19.84
C SER A 373 -12.82 -1.85 20.99
N ASN A 374 -12.03 -1.94 22.06
CA ASN A 374 -12.15 -1.01 23.19
C ASN A 374 -11.60 0.37 22.79
N TRP A 375 -10.48 0.43 22.06
CA TRP A 375 -9.93 1.69 21.57
C TRP A 375 -10.92 2.45 20.67
N LEU A 376 -11.58 1.76 19.72
CA LEU A 376 -12.60 2.36 18.86
C LEU A 376 -13.76 2.94 19.69
N ASN A 377 -14.25 2.18 20.67
CA ASN A 377 -15.34 2.64 21.53
C ASN A 377 -14.95 3.85 22.41
N ASP A 378 -13.71 3.90 22.88
CA ASP A 378 -13.24 4.94 23.80
C ASP A 378 -12.73 6.21 23.10
N HIS A 379 -12.00 6.05 22.00
CA HIS A 379 -11.18 7.12 21.43
C HIS A 379 -11.62 7.57 20.05
N PHE A 380 -12.24 6.70 19.24
CA PHE A 380 -12.59 7.04 17.87
C PHE A 380 -13.87 7.89 17.83
N GLN A 381 -13.73 9.17 17.48
CA GLN A 381 -14.79 10.18 17.49
C GLN A 381 -15.19 10.61 16.08
N VAL A 382 -16.34 11.28 15.99
CA VAL A 382 -16.76 11.95 14.74
C VAL A 382 -15.70 12.98 14.34
N GLY A 383 -15.26 12.92 13.09
CA GLY A 383 -14.17 13.72 12.52
C GLY A 383 -12.82 13.00 12.46
N ASP A 384 -12.64 11.91 13.21
CA ASP A 384 -11.41 11.11 13.13
C ASP A 384 -11.36 10.30 11.84
N THR A 385 -10.14 9.97 11.41
CA THR A 385 -9.90 9.20 10.19
C THR A 385 -9.23 7.86 10.49
N LEU A 386 -9.54 6.86 9.69
CA LEU A 386 -8.86 5.57 9.66
C LEU A 386 -8.46 5.20 8.23
N VAL A 387 -7.51 4.28 8.12
CA VAL A 387 -7.14 3.67 6.85
C VAL A 387 -7.85 2.33 6.75
N ALA A 388 -8.39 2.01 5.58
CA ALA A 388 -9.01 0.74 5.28
C ALA A 388 -8.53 0.22 3.93
N GLN A 389 -8.65 -1.08 3.72
CA GLN A 389 -8.49 -1.69 2.40
C GLN A 389 -9.87 -1.83 1.74
N ASN A 390 -9.91 -2.31 0.50
CA ASN A 390 -11.17 -2.66 -0.13
C ASN A 390 -11.91 -3.75 0.68
N PRO A 391 -13.25 -3.73 0.69
CA PRO A 391 -14.04 -4.80 1.28
C PRO A 391 -13.69 -6.16 0.65
N ASP A 392 -13.59 -7.19 1.50
CA ASP A 392 -13.27 -8.56 1.10
C ASP A 392 -14.04 -9.57 1.97
N GLY A 393 -13.92 -10.86 1.67
CA GLY A 393 -14.50 -11.96 2.41
C GLY A 393 -15.42 -12.81 1.56
N ALA A 394 -15.43 -14.11 1.84
CA ALA A 394 -16.24 -15.11 1.14
C ALA A 394 -17.59 -15.40 1.85
N PHE A 395 -17.87 -14.74 2.97
CA PHE A 395 -19.13 -14.89 3.70
C PHE A 395 -20.11 -13.79 3.31
N TYR A 396 -20.79 -14.00 2.19
CA TYR A 396 -21.76 -13.01 1.69
C TYR A 396 -23.00 -13.69 1.12
N LEU A 397 -24.09 -12.95 1.12
CA LEU A 397 -25.33 -13.33 0.46
C LEU A 397 -25.28 -12.92 -1.02
N GLU A 398 -25.62 -13.84 -1.92
CA GLU A 398 -25.72 -13.56 -3.34
C GLU A 398 -26.93 -12.67 -3.65
N ALA A 399 -26.84 -11.84 -4.71
CA ALA A 399 -27.86 -10.84 -5.05
C ALA A 399 -29.28 -11.39 -5.32
N ASN A 400 -29.41 -12.68 -5.65
CA ASN A 400 -30.71 -13.33 -5.89
C ASN A 400 -30.73 -14.71 -5.22
N PRO A 401 -30.99 -14.78 -3.91
CA PRO A 401 -31.04 -16.06 -3.21
C PRO A 401 -32.16 -16.92 -3.78
N THR A 402 -31.85 -18.19 -4.05
CA THR A 402 -32.79 -19.16 -4.65
C THR A 402 -33.44 -20.07 -3.62
N HIS A 403 -33.05 -19.94 -2.35
CA HIS A 403 -33.48 -20.79 -1.23
C HIS A 403 -34.01 -19.90 -0.09
N PRO A 404 -35.00 -20.37 0.69
CA PRO A 404 -35.37 -19.72 1.95
C PRO A 404 -34.16 -19.55 2.87
N LEU A 405 -34.07 -18.44 3.58
CA LEU A 405 -32.86 -18.09 4.33
C LEU A 405 -33.02 -18.36 5.83
N LEU A 406 -31.92 -18.75 6.46
CA LEU A 406 -31.73 -18.74 7.90
C LEU A 406 -30.52 -17.86 8.21
N LEU A 407 -30.77 -16.68 8.78
CA LEU A 407 -29.75 -15.77 9.30
C LEU A 407 -29.62 -16.01 10.81
N LEU A 408 -28.62 -16.81 11.22
CA LEU A 408 -28.49 -17.29 12.61
C LEU A 408 -27.23 -16.74 13.26
N SER A 409 -27.39 -15.92 14.29
CA SER A 409 -26.27 -15.21 14.91
C SER A 409 -26.26 -15.20 16.42
N ALA A 410 -25.10 -14.89 17.00
CA ALA A 410 -24.97 -14.59 18.42
C ALA A 410 -23.97 -13.45 18.69
N GLY A 411 -24.28 -12.56 19.63
CA GLY A 411 -23.42 -11.45 20.02
C GLY A 411 -23.06 -10.53 18.84
N SER A 412 -21.77 -10.21 18.66
CA SER A 412 -21.30 -9.43 17.51
C SER A 412 -21.51 -10.13 16.16
N GLY A 413 -21.78 -11.44 16.14
CA GLY A 413 -22.17 -12.25 14.99
C GLY A 413 -23.35 -11.72 14.17
N ILE A 414 -24.10 -10.77 14.72
CA ILE A 414 -25.25 -10.17 14.06
C ILE A 414 -24.87 -9.21 12.92
N THR A 415 -23.64 -8.67 12.89
CA THR A 415 -23.23 -7.67 11.91
C THR A 415 -23.36 -8.10 10.44
N PRO A 416 -22.91 -9.31 10.02
CA PRO A 416 -23.20 -9.80 8.67
C PRO A 416 -24.70 -9.98 8.44
N MET A 417 -25.44 -10.44 9.46
CA MET A 417 -26.88 -10.69 9.34
C MET A 417 -27.66 -9.39 9.12
N LEU A 418 -27.25 -8.29 9.76
CA LEU A 418 -27.81 -6.95 9.55
C LEU A 418 -27.55 -6.48 8.12
N SER A 419 -26.34 -6.66 7.60
CA SER A 419 -26.00 -6.30 6.22
C SER A 419 -26.88 -7.06 5.21
N MET A 420 -27.01 -8.38 5.39
CA MET A 420 -27.87 -9.24 4.55
C MET A 420 -29.34 -8.86 4.67
N LEU A 421 -29.86 -8.66 5.89
CA LEU A 421 -31.26 -8.31 6.11
C LEU A 421 -31.61 -6.94 5.51
N ARG A 422 -30.75 -5.94 5.71
CA ARG A 422 -30.94 -4.60 5.12
C ARG A 422 -30.91 -4.66 3.59
N TYR A 423 -29.98 -5.42 3.01
CA TYR A 423 -29.90 -5.60 1.56
C TYR A 423 -31.17 -6.25 0.98
N LEU A 424 -31.66 -7.31 1.62
CA LEU A 424 -32.90 -7.99 1.22
C LEU A 424 -34.12 -7.06 1.34
N ALA A 425 -34.21 -6.28 2.41
CA ALA A 425 -35.27 -5.29 2.59
C ALA A 425 -35.23 -4.21 1.50
N ASP A 426 -34.05 -3.65 1.23
CA ASP A 426 -33.83 -2.62 0.21
C ASP A 426 -34.26 -3.10 -1.21
N HIS A 427 -34.16 -4.40 -1.47
CA HIS A 427 -34.52 -5.03 -2.74
C HIS A 427 -35.92 -5.69 -2.75
N GLY A 428 -36.65 -5.68 -1.64
CA GLY A 428 -37.94 -6.36 -1.53
C GLY A 428 -37.86 -7.88 -1.68
N GLN A 429 -36.74 -8.49 -1.28
CA GLN A 429 -36.44 -9.93 -1.42
C GLN A 429 -36.66 -10.74 -0.12
N ILE A 430 -37.43 -10.19 0.83
CA ILE A 430 -37.75 -10.90 2.08
C ILE A 430 -39.01 -11.75 1.87
N ASP A 431 -38.84 -12.89 1.18
CA ASP A 431 -39.93 -13.82 0.85
C ASP A 431 -40.13 -14.91 1.94
N ASP A 432 -39.05 -15.56 2.36
CA ASP A 432 -39.03 -16.55 3.45
C ASP A 432 -37.66 -16.53 4.15
N VAL A 433 -37.56 -15.73 5.21
CA VAL A 433 -36.33 -15.50 5.97
C VAL A 433 -36.61 -15.71 7.45
N VAL A 434 -35.81 -16.58 8.09
CA VAL A 434 -35.76 -16.68 9.55
C VAL A 434 -34.52 -15.96 10.04
N PHE A 435 -34.72 -14.91 10.83
CA PHE A 435 -33.66 -14.18 11.53
C PHE A 435 -33.62 -14.64 12.99
N TYR A 436 -32.62 -15.41 13.36
CA TYR A 436 -32.40 -15.87 14.73
C TYR A 436 -31.21 -15.15 15.34
N HIS A 437 -31.39 -14.52 16.50
CA HIS A 437 -30.29 -13.88 17.22
C HIS A 437 -30.25 -14.26 18.71
N GLN A 438 -29.07 -14.63 19.21
CA GLN A 438 -28.84 -14.94 20.61
C GLN A 438 -27.90 -13.93 21.29
N CYS A 439 -28.32 -13.38 22.42
CA CYS A 439 -27.48 -12.53 23.27
C CYS A 439 -27.76 -12.76 24.77
N SER A 440 -27.18 -11.94 25.65
CA SER A 440 -27.27 -12.17 27.10
C SER A 440 -28.61 -11.69 27.65
N SER A 441 -28.96 -10.44 27.42
CA SER A 441 -30.15 -9.75 27.92
C SER A 441 -30.76 -8.84 26.84
N GLU A 442 -31.91 -8.26 27.15
CA GLU A 442 -32.69 -7.36 26.30
C GLU A 442 -31.85 -6.15 25.85
N GLU A 443 -31.02 -5.60 26.74
CA GLU A 443 -30.09 -4.48 26.46
C GLU A 443 -28.96 -4.84 25.47
N ASP A 444 -28.75 -6.13 25.21
CA ASP A 444 -27.71 -6.59 24.29
C ASP A 444 -28.24 -6.86 22.87
N ILE A 445 -29.54 -6.62 22.59
CA ILE A 445 -30.14 -6.83 21.26
C ILE A 445 -29.86 -5.61 20.40
N PRO A 446 -28.93 -5.68 19.42
CA PRO A 446 -28.59 -4.53 18.61
C PRO A 446 -29.64 -4.29 17.53
N TYR A 447 -29.97 -3.02 17.30
CA TYR A 447 -30.93 -2.59 16.28
C TYR A 447 -32.30 -3.27 16.37
N GLN A 448 -32.76 -3.66 17.58
CA GLN A 448 -34.04 -4.34 17.77
C GLN A 448 -35.21 -3.62 17.09
N ALA A 449 -35.33 -2.30 17.31
CA ALA A 449 -36.41 -1.50 16.72
C ALA A 449 -36.37 -1.46 15.18
N GLU A 450 -35.18 -1.50 14.56
CA GLU A 450 -35.06 -1.58 13.09
C GLU A 450 -35.49 -2.95 12.59
N ILE A 451 -35.01 -4.02 13.22
CA ILE A 451 -35.33 -5.41 12.84
C ILE A 451 -36.84 -5.65 12.97
N ASP A 452 -37.45 -5.22 14.07
CA ASP A 452 -38.90 -5.34 14.30
C ASP A 452 -39.70 -4.52 13.28
N LYS A 453 -39.21 -3.34 12.90
CA LYS A 453 -39.83 -2.54 11.84
C LYS A 453 -39.82 -3.29 10.51
N ILE A 454 -38.67 -3.85 10.10
CA ILE A 454 -38.57 -4.64 8.86
C ILE A 454 -39.50 -5.85 8.94
N ALA A 455 -39.60 -6.52 10.09
CA ALA A 455 -40.49 -7.66 10.28
C ALA A 455 -41.98 -7.29 10.13
N ASN A 456 -42.37 -6.10 10.59
CA ASN A 456 -43.73 -5.59 10.42
C ASN A 456 -44.03 -5.19 8.97
N GLU A 457 -43.01 -4.74 8.21
CA GLU A 457 -43.13 -4.33 6.81
C GLU A 457 -43.10 -5.54 5.85
N HIS A 458 -42.48 -6.67 6.25
CA HIS A 458 -42.31 -7.85 5.42
C HIS A 458 -42.83 -9.13 6.11
N ALA A 459 -43.99 -9.61 5.67
CA ALA A 459 -44.61 -10.84 6.22
C ALA A 459 -43.77 -12.11 6.03
N GLY A 460 -42.80 -12.10 5.09
CA GLY A 460 -41.85 -13.19 4.86
C GLY A 460 -40.69 -13.24 5.86
N LEU A 461 -40.56 -12.25 6.76
CA LEU A 461 -39.54 -12.24 7.80
C LEU A 461 -40.10 -12.78 9.12
N ARG A 462 -39.43 -13.79 9.66
CA ARG A 462 -39.66 -14.27 11.02
C ARG A 462 -38.44 -14.01 11.90
N VAL A 463 -38.62 -13.19 12.92
CA VAL A 463 -37.57 -12.86 13.89
C VAL A 463 -37.71 -13.72 15.14
N ILE A 464 -36.60 -14.27 15.62
CA ILE A 464 -36.53 -15.09 16.82
C ILE A 464 -35.35 -14.62 17.66
N TYR A 465 -35.65 -14.07 18.84
CA TYR A 465 -34.63 -13.71 19.82
C TYR A 465 -34.52 -14.78 20.90
N SER A 466 -33.28 -15.06 21.33
CA SER A 466 -32.98 -15.96 22.44
C SER A 466 -32.05 -15.29 23.44
N LEU A 467 -32.47 -15.18 24.69
CA LEU A 467 -31.67 -14.56 25.75
C LEU A 467 -31.16 -15.62 26.72
N SER A 468 -29.86 -15.60 27.00
CA SER A 468 -29.28 -16.53 27.98
C SER A 468 -29.52 -16.11 29.44
N GLN A 469 -29.81 -14.84 29.68
CA GLN A 469 -30.09 -14.22 30.98
C GLN A 469 -31.26 -13.21 30.88
N PRO A 470 -32.46 -13.64 30.45
CA PRO A 470 -33.60 -12.74 30.28
C PRO A 470 -34.14 -12.21 31.62
N THR A 471 -34.82 -11.07 31.57
CA THR A 471 -35.71 -10.67 32.66
C THR A 471 -36.94 -11.58 32.74
N LYS A 472 -37.72 -11.46 33.82
CA LYS A 472 -38.98 -12.21 33.98
C LYS A 472 -40.07 -11.80 32.98
N GLU A 473 -39.91 -10.65 32.35
CA GLU A 473 -40.87 -10.06 31.43
C GLU A 473 -40.63 -10.52 29.98
N TRP A 474 -39.52 -11.21 29.74
CA TRP A 474 -39.16 -11.75 28.43
C TRP A 474 -40.12 -12.84 27.96
N ASP A 475 -40.69 -12.63 26.78
CA ASP A 475 -41.62 -13.53 26.11
C ASP A 475 -40.99 -14.35 24.96
N GLY A 476 -39.75 -14.02 24.57
CA GLY A 476 -38.97 -14.75 23.58
C GLY A 476 -38.34 -16.05 24.10
N LEU A 477 -37.41 -16.62 23.33
CA LEU A 477 -36.74 -17.85 23.73
C LEU A 477 -35.70 -17.59 24.84
N SER A 478 -35.46 -18.59 25.68
CA SER A 478 -34.50 -18.48 26.78
C SER A 478 -33.49 -19.63 26.76
N GLY A 479 -32.25 -19.28 27.08
CA GLY A 479 -31.11 -20.19 27.14
C GLY A 479 -30.23 -20.12 25.90
N ARG A 480 -29.27 -21.06 25.85
CA ARG A 480 -28.37 -21.23 24.70
C ARG A 480 -29.05 -22.08 23.62
N LEU A 481 -28.63 -21.90 22.36
CA LEU A 481 -29.10 -22.64 21.21
C LEU A 481 -29.14 -24.15 21.49
N SER A 482 -30.30 -24.75 21.24
CA SER A 482 -30.57 -26.15 21.56
C SER A 482 -31.54 -26.73 20.53
N VAL A 483 -31.79 -28.04 20.61
CA VAL A 483 -32.78 -28.73 19.75
C VAL A 483 -34.15 -28.05 19.79
N SER A 484 -34.61 -27.59 20.95
CA SER A 484 -35.91 -26.91 21.08
C SER A 484 -35.94 -25.53 20.40
N HIS A 485 -34.79 -24.85 20.31
CA HIS A 485 -34.66 -23.60 19.56
C HIS A 485 -34.70 -23.87 18.06
N VAL A 486 -33.88 -24.81 17.58
CA VAL A 486 -33.83 -25.15 16.15
C VAL A 486 -35.16 -25.73 15.65
N ALA A 487 -35.91 -26.43 16.50
CA ALA A 487 -37.26 -26.90 16.18
C ALA A 487 -38.28 -25.78 15.92
N LYS A 488 -37.97 -24.51 16.27
CA LYS A 488 -38.79 -23.34 15.90
C LYS A 488 -38.52 -22.83 14.49
N ILE A 489 -37.48 -23.34 13.82
CA ILE A 489 -37.11 -22.97 12.45
C ILE A 489 -37.85 -23.90 11.50
N GLU A 490 -38.88 -23.37 10.84
CA GLU A 490 -39.73 -24.13 9.92
C GLU A 490 -38.98 -24.49 8.63
N GLU A 491 -39.27 -25.69 8.10
CA GLU A 491 -38.71 -26.18 6.83
C GLU A 491 -37.17 -26.12 6.73
N LEU A 492 -36.45 -26.35 7.85
CA LEU A 492 -34.99 -26.24 7.93
C LEU A 492 -34.23 -26.92 6.77
N HIS A 493 -34.69 -28.07 6.31
CA HIS A 493 -34.05 -28.83 5.21
C HIS A 493 -34.05 -28.12 3.85
N LYS A 494 -34.92 -27.11 3.64
CA LYS A 494 -34.95 -26.28 2.42
C LYS A 494 -34.06 -25.04 2.52
N ARG A 495 -33.62 -24.68 3.74
CA ARG A 495 -32.99 -23.39 3.99
C ARG A 495 -31.52 -23.37 3.61
N GLN A 496 -31.05 -22.18 3.23
CA GLN A 496 -29.65 -21.81 3.24
C GLN A 496 -29.35 -21.04 4.53
N ALA A 497 -28.38 -21.52 5.31
CA ALA A 497 -28.06 -20.98 6.62
C ALA A 497 -26.74 -20.20 6.59
N PHE A 498 -26.80 -18.95 7.02
CA PHE A 498 -25.64 -18.12 7.31
C PHE A 498 -25.49 -18.02 8.83
N VAL A 499 -24.33 -18.41 9.35
CA VAL A 499 -24.10 -18.57 10.79
C VAL A 499 -22.87 -17.78 11.23
N CYS A 500 -23.03 -16.90 12.22
CA CYS A 500 -21.90 -16.14 12.75
C CYS A 500 -22.06 -15.85 14.26
N GLY A 501 -20.99 -15.98 15.03
CA GLY A 501 -20.98 -15.74 16.47
C GLY A 501 -19.71 -16.31 17.13
N PRO A 502 -19.68 -16.44 18.47
CA PRO A 502 -18.55 -17.07 19.16
C PRO A 502 -18.37 -18.54 18.75
N ASP A 503 -17.14 -19.06 18.79
CA ASP A 503 -16.80 -20.42 18.32
C ASP A 503 -17.69 -21.51 18.91
N GLY A 504 -17.86 -21.51 20.24
CA GLY A 504 -18.72 -22.49 20.91
C GLY A 504 -20.20 -22.42 20.50
N PHE A 505 -20.67 -21.26 20.04
CA PHE A 505 -22.02 -21.13 19.46
C PHE A 505 -22.05 -21.70 18.04
N MET A 506 -21.08 -21.36 17.19
CA MET A 506 -21.05 -21.83 15.80
C MET A 506 -20.88 -23.35 15.71
N ASP A 507 -20.01 -23.93 16.53
CA ASP A 507 -19.82 -25.39 16.61
C ASP A 507 -21.11 -26.11 16.99
N ASN A 508 -21.82 -25.58 17.99
CA ASN A 508 -23.10 -26.12 18.43
C ASN A 508 -24.18 -25.94 17.36
N ALA A 509 -24.25 -24.76 16.73
CA ALA A 509 -25.20 -24.47 15.66
C ALA A 509 -25.01 -25.42 14.48
N LYS A 510 -23.77 -25.62 14.01
CA LYS A 510 -23.47 -26.55 12.92
C LYS A 510 -23.92 -27.98 13.23
N LYS A 511 -23.56 -28.48 14.41
CA LYS A 511 -23.96 -29.82 14.88
C LYS A 511 -25.48 -29.97 14.89
N LEU A 512 -26.18 -29.03 15.53
CA LEU A 512 -27.64 -29.08 15.67
C LEU A 512 -28.37 -28.94 14.32
N LEU A 513 -27.98 -27.97 13.48
CA LEU A 513 -28.65 -27.72 12.21
C LEU A 513 -28.50 -28.91 11.27
N ILE A 514 -27.30 -29.49 11.14
CA ILE A 514 -27.07 -30.67 10.30
C ILE A 514 -27.81 -31.88 10.87
N GLN A 515 -27.72 -32.12 12.18
CA GLN A 515 -28.44 -33.23 12.83
C GLN A 515 -29.96 -33.13 12.63
N MET A 516 -30.49 -31.90 12.55
CA MET A 516 -31.92 -31.64 12.39
C MET A 516 -32.35 -31.49 10.91
N GLY A 517 -31.45 -31.78 9.97
CA GLY A 517 -31.79 -31.98 8.56
C GLY A 517 -31.42 -30.84 7.61
N LEU A 518 -30.63 -29.84 8.04
CA LEU A 518 -30.03 -28.88 7.12
C LEU A 518 -29.03 -29.60 6.20
N ASN A 519 -29.10 -29.34 4.90
CA ASN A 519 -28.09 -29.83 3.95
C ASN A 519 -26.73 -29.21 4.30
N PRO A 520 -25.66 -30.00 4.54
CA PRO A 520 -24.32 -29.47 4.82
C PRO A 520 -23.77 -28.50 3.77
N GLN A 521 -24.18 -28.64 2.49
CA GLN A 521 -23.77 -27.74 1.42
C GLN A 521 -24.40 -26.35 1.51
N HIS A 522 -25.50 -26.22 2.26
CA HIS A 522 -26.25 -24.97 2.46
C HIS A 522 -25.89 -24.29 3.78
N TYR A 523 -24.85 -24.75 4.47
CA TYR A 523 -24.35 -24.17 5.71
C TYR A 523 -23.12 -23.32 5.43
N HIS A 524 -23.20 -22.03 5.75
CA HIS A 524 -22.13 -21.06 5.61
C HIS A 524 -21.81 -20.46 7.00
N GLN A 525 -20.53 -20.27 7.31
CA GLN A 525 -20.10 -19.63 8.56
C GLN A 525 -18.92 -18.68 8.34
N GLU A 526 -18.81 -17.68 9.21
CA GLU A 526 -17.64 -16.82 9.38
C GLU A 526 -17.30 -16.74 10.87
N ALA A 527 -16.03 -17.00 11.20
CA ALA A 527 -15.53 -16.89 12.56
C ALA A 527 -14.85 -15.53 12.77
N PHE A 528 -15.23 -14.83 13.83
CA PHE A 528 -14.50 -13.67 14.31
C PHE A 528 -13.33 -14.15 15.15
N GLY A 529 -12.17 -14.32 14.52
CA GLY A 529 -10.95 -14.78 15.19
C GLY A 529 -10.59 -13.88 16.36
N VAL A 530 -10.78 -14.39 17.58
CA VAL A 530 -9.92 -14.06 18.72
C VAL A 530 -9.03 -15.29 18.84
N ALA A 531 -7.76 -15.16 18.47
CA ALA A 531 -6.77 -16.17 18.80
C ALA A 531 -6.92 -16.47 20.31
N GLN A 532 -7.12 -17.75 20.67
CA GLN A 532 -7.11 -18.14 22.07
C GLN A 532 -5.78 -17.67 22.66
N SER A 533 -5.85 -16.71 23.59
CA SER A 533 -4.72 -16.31 24.40
C SER A 533 -4.25 -17.56 25.15
N THR A 534 -3.11 -18.10 24.75
CA THR A 534 -2.39 -19.05 25.58
C THR A 534 -1.87 -18.26 26.79
N GLU A 535 -2.01 -18.79 28.01
CA GLU A 535 -1.44 -18.19 29.24
C GLU A 535 0.12 -18.18 29.23
N GLU A 536 0.73 -18.41 28.07
CA GLU A 536 2.18 -18.45 27.88
C GLU A 536 2.74 -17.04 27.65
N ALA A 537 3.91 -16.76 28.22
CA ALA A 537 4.61 -15.51 27.98
C ALA A 537 4.89 -15.29 26.49
N VAL A 538 4.71 -14.05 26.03
CA VAL A 538 4.97 -13.64 24.64
C VAL A 538 6.43 -13.90 24.28
N LYS A 539 6.65 -14.62 23.19
CA LYS A 539 7.96 -14.86 22.58
C LYS A 539 7.96 -14.29 21.18
N GLN A 540 9.00 -13.53 20.83
CA GLN A 540 9.30 -13.20 19.44
C GLN A 540 9.92 -14.40 18.75
N LEU A 541 9.46 -14.67 17.53
CA LEU A 541 9.84 -15.83 16.72
C LEU A 541 10.19 -15.37 15.31
N GLN A 542 11.07 -16.09 14.63
CA GLN A 542 11.34 -15.93 13.21
C GLN A 542 10.51 -16.95 12.43
N LEU A 543 9.62 -16.46 11.55
CA LEU A 543 8.73 -17.28 10.74
C LEU A 543 9.18 -17.21 9.28
N SER A 544 9.13 -18.33 8.57
CA SER A 544 9.40 -18.43 7.14
C SER A 544 8.25 -19.10 6.42
N VAL A 545 7.75 -18.49 5.34
CA VAL A 545 6.74 -19.06 4.44
C VAL A 545 7.30 -18.98 3.03
N ASN A 546 7.50 -20.11 2.35
CA ASN A 546 8.09 -20.17 1.00
C ASN A 546 9.44 -19.43 0.87
N GLY A 547 10.24 -19.44 1.94
CA GLY A 547 11.53 -18.74 2.01
C GLY A 547 11.43 -17.23 2.33
N TYR A 548 10.23 -16.68 2.50
CA TYR A 548 10.02 -15.31 2.97
C TYR A 548 10.06 -15.26 4.49
N LEU A 549 11.12 -14.66 5.02
CA LEU A 549 11.36 -14.52 6.46
C LEU A 549 10.72 -13.24 7.02
N PHE A 550 9.98 -13.37 8.11
CA PHE A 550 9.38 -12.27 8.85
C PHE A 550 9.37 -12.53 10.36
N GLU A 551 9.30 -11.46 11.15
CA GLU A 551 9.17 -11.57 12.60
C GLU A 551 7.72 -11.84 12.99
N GLY A 552 7.55 -12.76 13.95
CA GLY A 552 6.27 -13.19 14.49
C GLY A 552 6.33 -13.46 15.98
N ASN A 553 5.31 -14.14 16.50
CA ASN A 553 5.14 -14.46 17.92
C ASN A 553 4.34 -15.76 18.14
N ASN A 554 4.27 -16.17 19.40
CA ASN A 554 3.49 -17.33 19.87
C ASN A 554 2.06 -17.03 20.32
N GLN A 555 1.47 -15.91 19.86
CA GLN A 555 0.16 -15.42 20.29
C GLN A 555 -0.89 -15.41 19.17
N SER A 556 -0.46 -15.31 17.92
CA SER A 556 -1.34 -15.22 16.75
C SER A 556 -1.19 -16.42 15.82
N THR A 557 -2.18 -16.67 14.97
CA THR A 557 -2.08 -17.77 14.00
C THR A 557 -1.03 -17.47 12.93
N LEU A 558 -0.44 -18.51 12.34
CA LEU A 558 0.53 -18.36 11.24
C LEU A 558 -0.05 -17.58 10.07
N LEU A 559 -1.32 -17.81 9.73
CA LEU A 559 -1.98 -17.08 8.64
C LEU A 559 -2.09 -15.58 8.93
N GLU A 560 -2.51 -15.18 10.14
CA GLU A 560 -2.60 -13.76 10.50
C GLU A 560 -1.24 -13.07 10.48
N GLN A 561 -0.20 -13.76 10.92
CA GLN A 561 1.16 -13.23 10.94
C GLN A 561 1.75 -13.12 9.54
N ALA A 562 1.53 -14.13 8.68
CA ALA A 562 1.93 -14.09 7.28
C ALA A 562 1.25 -12.93 6.54
N GLU A 563 -0.07 -12.77 6.70
CA GLU A 563 -0.82 -11.66 6.10
C GLU A 563 -0.32 -10.29 6.57
N SER A 564 -0.02 -10.16 7.87
CA SER A 564 0.51 -8.91 8.43
C SER A 564 1.90 -8.58 7.89
N ALA A 565 2.68 -9.60 7.53
CA ALA A 565 3.98 -9.47 6.87
C ALA A 565 3.89 -9.34 5.34
N GLY A 566 2.67 -9.32 4.77
CA GLY A 566 2.45 -9.25 3.32
C GLY A 566 2.74 -10.57 2.59
N VAL A 567 2.81 -11.69 3.30
CA VAL A 567 3.04 -13.03 2.73
C VAL A 567 1.71 -13.75 2.55
N SER A 568 1.43 -14.18 1.31
CA SER A 568 0.18 -14.86 0.98
C SER A 568 0.23 -16.34 1.31
N ILE A 569 -0.81 -16.84 1.96
CA ILE A 569 -1.11 -18.26 2.11
C ILE A 569 -2.55 -18.45 1.66
N ALA A 570 -2.81 -19.41 0.77
CA ALA A 570 -4.17 -19.71 0.32
C ALA A 570 -5.10 -19.92 1.53
N SER A 571 -6.26 -19.28 1.58
CA SER A 571 -7.16 -19.42 2.72
C SER A 571 -8.62 -19.18 2.33
N SER A 572 -9.55 -19.72 3.12
CA SER A 572 -10.98 -19.56 2.88
C SER A 572 -11.77 -19.53 4.19
N CYS A 573 -12.03 -20.67 4.84
CA CYS A 573 -12.91 -20.71 6.03
C CYS A 573 -12.29 -20.15 7.32
N ARG A 574 -10.94 -20.07 7.38
CA ARG A 574 -10.14 -19.65 8.54
C ARG A 574 -10.44 -20.33 9.89
N ALA A 575 -11.13 -21.46 9.86
CA ALA A 575 -11.58 -22.18 11.06
C ALA A 575 -11.22 -23.67 11.01
N GLY A 576 -10.31 -24.08 10.12
CA GLY A 576 -9.82 -25.46 10.08
C GLY A 576 -10.77 -26.48 9.46
N PHE A 577 -11.76 -26.04 8.68
CA PHE A 577 -12.80 -26.90 8.08
C PHE A 577 -12.69 -27.11 6.56
N CYS A 578 -12.11 -26.17 5.80
CA CYS A 578 -12.02 -26.27 4.35
C CYS A 578 -10.68 -26.82 3.83
N GLY A 579 -9.63 -26.78 4.66
CA GLY A 579 -8.29 -27.23 4.29
C GLY A 579 -7.55 -26.32 3.29
N ALA A 580 -8.14 -25.21 2.85
CA ALA A 580 -7.50 -24.28 1.91
C ALA A 580 -6.19 -23.68 2.44
N CYS A 581 -6.09 -23.50 3.77
CA CYS A 581 -4.92 -22.97 4.46
C CYS A 581 -3.85 -24.02 4.80
N LYS A 582 -3.87 -25.15 4.11
CA LYS A 582 -2.97 -26.26 4.38
C LYS A 582 -1.58 -25.95 3.81
N VAL A 583 -0.59 -26.07 4.67
CA VAL A 583 0.83 -25.89 4.36
C VAL A 583 1.62 -27.02 5.01
N THR A 584 2.84 -27.25 4.54
CA THR A 584 3.77 -28.25 5.09
C THR A 584 4.77 -27.57 6.01
N LEU A 585 4.85 -28.01 7.26
CA LEU A 585 5.84 -27.56 8.24
C LEU A 585 7.15 -28.30 8.03
N GLU A 586 8.15 -27.61 7.48
CA GLU A 586 9.49 -28.18 7.22
C GLU A 586 10.36 -28.17 8.47
N SER A 587 10.23 -27.13 9.30
CA SER A 587 10.95 -27.03 10.58
C SER A 587 10.17 -26.25 11.64
N GLY A 588 10.50 -26.53 12.91
CA GLY A 588 9.90 -25.86 14.08
C GLY A 588 8.69 -26.58 14.68
N GLN A 589 7.99 -25.91 15.58
CA GLN A 589 6.83 -26.44 16.30
C GLN A 589 5.67 -25.44 16.30
N VAL A 590 4.46 -25.95 16.12
CA VAL A 590 3.22 -25.18 16.20
C VAL A 590 2.24 -25.88 17.14
N HIS A 591 1.41 -25.11 17.83
CA HIS A 591 0.18 -25.61 18.42
C HIS A 591 -0.91 -25.64 17.34
N GLN A 592 -1.29 -26.83 16.91
CA GLN A 592 -2.37 -27.06 15.94
C GLN A 592 -3.56 -27.69 16.68
N PRO A 593 -4.72 -26.99 16.78
CA PRO A 593 -5.91 -27.57 17.37
C PRO A 593 -6.46 -28.72 16.52
N ASP A 594 -7.21 -29.61 17.15
CA ASP A 594 -7.86 -30.73 16.47
C ASP A 594 -9.05 -30.24 15.64
N VAL A 595 -8.90 -30.26 14.30
CA VAL A 595 -9.85 -29.65 13.37
C VAL A 595 -10.14 -30.57 12.17
N PRO A 596 -11.36 -30.55 11.60
CA PRO A 596 -11.80 -31.61 10.67
C PRO A 596 -11.08 -31.65 9.32
N ALA A 597 -10.46 -30.55 8.88
CA ALA A 597 -9.78 -30.49 7.59
C ALA A 597 -8.31 -30.95 7.61
N LEU A 598 -7.84 -31.46 8.76
CA LEU A 598 -6.50 -31.99 8.93
C LEU A 598 -6.56 -33.42 9.46
N GLN A 599 -6.42 -34.38 8.55
CA GLN A 599 -6.50 -35.81 8.88
C GLN A 599 -5.20 -36.33 9.52
N ASP A 600 -5.27 -37.42 10.29
CA ASP A 600 -4.11 -37.97 11.01
C ASP A 600 -2.93 -38.30 10.09
N HIS A 601 -3.18 -38.80 8.88
CA HIS A 601 -2.12 -39.11 7.93
C HIS A 601 -1.39 -37.86 7.41
N GLU A 602 -2.09 -36.73 7.31
CA GLU A 602 -1.54 -35.44 6.88
C GLU A 602 -0.68 -34.83 7.99
N ARG A 603 -1.12 -34.94 9.26
CA ARG A 603 -0.32 -34.57 10.43
C ARG A 603 1.00 -35.35 10.47
N ASN A 604 0.96 -36.64 10.17
CA ASN A 604 2.15 -37.49 10.12
C ASN A 604 3.11 -37.11 8.98
N MET A 605 2.65 -36.39 7.95
CA MET A 605 3.47 -35.84 6.88
C MET A 605 3.93 -34.41 7.15
N GLY A 606 3.69 -33.88 8.36
CA GLY A 606 4.07 -32.51 8.73
C GLY A 606 3.12 -31.44 8.20
N GLN A 607 1.94 -31.79 7.70
CA GLN A 607 0.97 -30.78 7.27
C GLN A 607 0.25 -30.14 8.45
N ILE A 608 0.04 -28.84 8.34
CA ILE A 608 -0.67 -28.01 9.32
C ILE A 608 -1.67 -27.10 8.60
N LEU A 609 -2.60 -26.51 9.35
CA LEU A 609 -3.52 -25.49 8.83
C LEU A 609 -3.08 -24.12 9.35
N ALA A 610 -2.50 -23.29 8.48
CA ALA A 610 -1.95 -21.98 8.84
C ALA A 610 -2.96 -21.08 9.55
N CYS A 611 -4.25 -21.20 9.18
CA CYS A 611 -5.35 -20.45 9.78
C CYS A 611 -5.73 -20.85 11.21
N CYS A 612 -5.16 -21.93 11.73
CA CYS A 612 -5.44 -22.42 13.10
C CYS A 612 -4.16 -22.72 13.88
N SER A 613 -3.01 -22.79 13.22
CA SER A 613 -1.72 -23.07 13.84
C SER A 613 -1.12 -21.82 14.48
N VAL A 614 -0.73 -21.92 15.75
CA VAL A 614 0.03 -20.87 16.46
C VAL A 614 1.48 -21.35 16.61
N PRO A 615 2.49 -20.61 16.09
CA PRO A 615 3.90 -20.97 16.25
C PRO A 615 4.34 -21.04 17.72
N GLN A 616 5.15 -22.03 18.10
CA GLN A 616 5.74 -22.16 19.44
C GLN A 616 7.26 -21.92 19.45
N THR A 617 7.90 -22.10 18.29
CA THR A 617 9.32 -21.82 18.02
C THR A 617 9.43 -21.09 16.68
N ASP A 618 10.65 -20.73 16.29
CA ASP A 618 10.93 -20.37 14.89
C ASP A 618 10.48 -21.52 13.99
N ILE A 619 9.84 -21.20 12.86
CA ILE A 619 9.28 -22.20 11.94
C ILE A 619 9.56 -21.86 10.48
N GLU A 620 9.54 -22.91 9.65
CA GLU A 620 9.59 -22.83 8.19
C GLU A 620 8.45 -23.65 7.60
N VAL A 621 7.65 -23.04 6.73
CA VAL A 621 6.56 -23.70 6.00
C VAL A 621 6.64 -23.47 4.50
N VAL A 622 6.12 -24.44 3.76
CA VAL A 622 5.95 -24.37 2.30
C VAL A 622 4.51 -24.74 1.91
N ASP A 623 3.93 -24.05 0.93
CA ASP A 623 2.56 -24.27 0.47
C ASP A 623 2.37 -25.39 -0.56
#